data_AF-A0A519S597-F1
#
_entry.id   AF-A0A519S597-F1
#
_cell.length_a   1.000
_cell.length_b   1.000
_cell.length_c   1.000
_cell.angle_alpha   90.00
_cell.angle_beta   90.00
_cell.angle_gamma   90.00
#
_symmetry.space_group_name_H-M   'P 1'
#
loop_
_entity.id
_entity.type
_entity.pdbx_description
1 polymer ?
#
loop_
_entity_poly.entity_id
_entity_poly.type
_entity_poly.pdbx_seq_one_letter_code
_entity_poly.pdbx_strand_id
1 'polypeptide(L)'
;MDFGRLPDLRHVDFRLPADHPETARVLARAQPTAPVTPGLFVGCPIWTNKEWLGSYFPLGIKEPEYLHYYAQQFNSLELNTTHYRIPDAPTVRRWREAVGPGFRFCPKLPRSISHERELYNTDAL
;
A
#
# COMPACT_ATOMS: atom_id res chain seq x y z
N MET A 1 -8.81 4.53 14.79
CA MET A 1 -8.87 5.75 13.93
C MET A 1 -10.13 5.63 13.11
N ASP A 2 -11.17 6.41 13.42
CA ASP A 2 -12.43 6.45 12.67
C ASP A 2 -12.35 7.47 11.52
N PHE A 3 -11.26 7.44 10.74
CA PHE A 3 -11.12 8.36 9.61
C PHE A 3 -12.07 7.92 8.49
N GLY A 4 -12.98 8.80 8.08
CA GLY A 4 -13.95 8.52 7.02
C GLY A 4 -15.12 7.61 7.41
N ARG A 5 -15.26 7.22 8.68
CA ARG A 5 -16.41 6.44 9.15
C ARG A 5 -17.60 7.37 9.38
N LEU A 6 -18.68 7.17 8.62
CA LEU A 6 -19.93 7.91 8.79
C LEU A 6 -21.01 6.97 9.36
N PRO A 7 -21.82 7.43 10.32
CA PRO A 7 -22.91 6.63 10.88
C PRO A 7 -24.07 6.44 9.89
N ASP A 8 -24.16 7.29 8.86
CA ASP A 8 -25.18 7.27 7.83
C ASP A 8 -24.61 7.81 6.51
N LEU A 9 -24.89 7.12 5.41
CA LEU A 9 -24.40 7.47 4.06
C LEU A 9 -25.42 8.22 3.21
N ARG A 10 -26.69 8.32 3.64
CA ARG A 10 -27.80 8.87 2.82
C ARG A 10 -27.60 10.33 2.39
N HIS A 11 -26.78 11.07 3.12
CA HIS A 11 -26.52 12.50 2.88
C HIS A 11 -25.09 12.76 2.41
N VAL A 12 -24.35 11.71 2.04
CA VAL A 12 -23.00 11.85 1.49
C VAL A 12 -23.09 12.23 0.02
N ASP A 13 -22.52 13.37 -0.32
CA ASP A 13 -22.29 13.74 -1.71
C ASP A 13 -21.08 12.96 -2.24
N PHE A 14 -21.35 11.95 -3.08
CA PHE A 14 -20.31 11.11 -3.69
C PHE A 14 -19.73 11.72 -4.98
N ARG A 15 -20.13 12.94 -5.37
CA ARG A 15 -19.53 13.61 -6.51
C ARG A 15 -18.08 13.93 -6.20
N LEU A 16 -17.20 13.64 -7.14
CA LEU A 16 -15.83 14.14 -7.09
C LEU A 16 -15.85 15.67 -7.22
N PRO A 17 -15.02 16.41 -6.45
CA PRO A 17 -14.86 17.84 -6.66
C PRO A 17 -14.32 18.10 -8.08
N ALA A 18 -14.45 19.34 -8.55
CA ALA A 18 -13.78 19.76 -9.77
C ALA A 18 -12.26 19.54 -9.63
N ASP A 19 -11.62 19.12 -10.72
CA ASP A 19 -10.17 18.95 -10.75
C ASP A 19 -9.46 20.27 -10.39
N HIS A 20 -8.36 20.16 -9.65
CA HIS A 20 -7.51 21.31 -9.37
C HIS A 20 -6.95 21.88 -10.70
N PRO A 21 -6.86 23.21 -10.91
CA PRO A 21 -6.39 23.79 -12.17
C PRO A 21 -5.02 23.27 -12.63
N GLU A 22 -4.13 22.96 -11.68
CA GLU A 22 -2.81 22.37 -11.99
C GLU A 22 -2.88 20.95 -12.57
N THR A 23 -3.96 20.18 -12.34
CA THR A 23 -4.11 18.82 -12.89
C THR A 23 -3.99 18.83 -14.40
N ALA A 24 -4.71 19.73 -15.09
CA ALA A 24 -4.64 19.86 -16.53
C ALA A 24 -3.22 20.24 -16.99
N ARG A 25 -2.54 21.14 -16.25
CA ARG A 25 -1.17 21.57 -16.54
C ARG A 25 -0.15 20.43 -16.41
N VAL A 26 -0.31 19.57 -15.41
CA VAL A 26 0.54 18.39 -15.19
C VAL A 26 0.28 17.33 -16.26
N LEU A 27 -0.98 17.02 -16.53
CA LEU A 27 -1.35 16.01 -17.54
C LEU A 27 -0.97 16.44 -18.96
N ALA A 28 -1.06 17.73 -19.30
CA ALA A 28 -0.62 18.24 -20.60
C ALA A 28 0.89 18.10 -20.85
N ARG A 29 1.70 17.98 -19.78
CA ARG A 29 3.15 17.69 -19.90
C ARG A 29 3.42 16.22 -20.16
N ALA A 30 2.50 15.33 -19.78
CA ALA A 30 2.61 13.93 -20.13
C ALA A 30 2.28 13.79 -21.62
N GLN A 31 3.28 13.42 -22.42
CA GLN A 31 3.01 13.00 -23.79
C GLN A 31 2.21 11.70 -23.71
N PRO A 32 1.03 11.61 -24.34
CA PRO A 32 0.31 10.35 -24.40
C PRO A 32 1.16 9.35 -25.18
N THR A 33 1.83 8.47 -24.46
CA THR A 33 2.38 7.24 -25.03
C THR A 33 1.23 6.39 -25.57
N ALA A 34 1.52 5.54 -26.56
CA ALA A 34 0.55 4.59 -27.10
C ALA A 34 -0.23 3.91 -25.96
N PRO A 35 -1.53 3.62 -26.13
CA PRO A 35 -2.33 3.01 -25.09
C PRO A 35 -1.65 1.73 -24.62
N VAL A 36 -1.14 1.77 -23.38
CA VAL A 36 -0.59 0.61 -22.70
C VAL A 36 -1.69 -0.02 -21.88
N THR A 37 -1.76 -1.36 -21.89
CA THR A 37 -2.56 -2.07 -20.90
C THR A 37 -1.96 -1.80 -19.52
N PRO A 38 -2.69 -1.15 -18.59
CA PRO A 38 -2.14 -0.87 -17.27
C PRO A 38 -1.93 -2.17 -16.50
N GLY A 39 -0.78 -2.29 -15.84
CA GLY A 39 -0.57 -3.37 -14.88
C GLY A 39 -1.46 -3.16 -13.66
N LEU A 40 -2.32 -4.14 -13.35
CA LEU A 40 -3.19 -4.09 -12.17
C LEU A 40 -2.53 -4.80 -10.99
N PHE A 41 -2.40 -4.08 -9.88
CA PHE A 41 -1.87 -4.59 -8.62
C PHE A 41 -2.92 -4.44 -7.52
N VAL A 42 -3.31 -5.56 -6.90
CA VAL A 42 -4.35 -5.65 -5.88
C VAL A 42 -3.76 -6.23 -4.61
N GLY A 43 -4.10 -5.65 -3.47
CA GLY A 43 -3.56 -6.04 -2.17
C GLY A 43 -4.19 -5.28 -1.01
N CYS A 44 -3.98 -5.80 0.19
CA CYS A 44 -4.43 -5.29 1.46
C CYS A 44 -3.33 -4.47 2.16
N PRO A 45 -3.68 -3.66 3.18
CA PRO A 45 -2.72 -2.96 4.05
C PRO A 45 -2.09 -3.85 5.14
N ILE A 46 -2.38 -5.16 5.13
CA ILE A 46 -1.97 -6.14 6.13
C ILE A 46 -1.83 -7.52 5.48
N TRP A 47 -0.83 -8.29 5.92
CA TRP A 47 -0.67 -9.72 5.55
C TRP A 47 -0.78 -10.66 6.76
N THR A 48 -0.85 -10.14 7.99
CA THR A 48 -0.84 -10.91 9.24
C THR A 48 -2.22 -11.19 9.82
N ASN A 49 -3.29 -11.17 9.00
CA ASN A 49 -4.65 -11.35 9.51
C ASN A 49 -4.91 -12.82 9.90
N LYS A 50 -5.05 -13.08 11.21
CA LYS A 50 -5.29 -14.42 11.77
C LYS A 50 -6.67 -14.99 11.44
N GLU A 51 -7.65 -14.14 11.14
CA GLU A 51 -9.00 -14.57 10.76
C GLU A 51 -9.00 -15.33 9.41
N TRP A 52 -7.92 -15.22 8.64
CA TRP A 52 -7.76 -15.92 7.37
C TRP A 52 -7.25 -17.36 7.52
N LEU A 53 -6.84 -17.78 8.73
CA LEU A 53 -6.48 -19.17 9.01
C LEU A 53 -7.68 -20.10 8.79
N GLY A 54 -7.48 -21.15 8.00
CA GLY A 54 -8.52 -22.10 7.61
C GLY A 54 -9.38 -21.66 6.42
N SER A 55 -9.18 -20.45 5.88
CA SER A 55 -9.84 -19.98 4.65
C SER A 55 -8.81 -19.65 3.56
N TYR A 56 -8.14 -18.50 3.66
CA TYR A 56 -7.11 -18.08 2.72
C TYR A 56 -5.71 -18.55 3.11
N PHE A 57 -5.49 -18.84 4.39
CA PHE A 57 -4.25 -19.39 4.93
C PHE A 57 -4.49 -20.82 5.42
N PRO A 58 -3.55 -21.76 5.23
CA PRO A 58 -3.67 -23.08 5.84
C PRO A 58 -3.70 -23.00 7.37
N LEU A 59 -4.38 -23.95 8.01
CA LEU A 59 -4.34 -24.07 9.47
C LEU A 59 -2.94 -24.49 9.94
N GLY A 60 -2.49 -23.97 11.08
CA GLY A 60 -1.24 -24.37 11.72
C GLY A 60 0.04 -23.73 11.17
N ILE A 61 -0.06 -22.83 10.19
CA ILE A 61 1.11 -22.07 9.70
C ILE A 61 1.61 -21.09 10.74
N LYS A 62 2.92 -20.85 10.77
CA LYS A 62 3.57 -19.88 11.67
C LYS A 62 3.56 -18.49 11.06
N GLU A 63 3.60 -17.45 11.89
CA GLU A 63 3.56 -16.04 11.45
C GLU A 63 4.56 -15.68 10.34
N PRO A 64 5.82 -16.17 10.33
CA PRO A 64 6.76 -15.88 9.25
C PRO A 64 6.30 -16.39 7.87
N GLU A 65 5.41 -17.38 7.82
CA GLU A 65 4.88 -17.97 6.59
C GLU A 65 3.70 -17.17 6.02
N TYR A 66 3.11 -16.25 6.78
CA TYR A 66 1.89 -15.56 6.37
C TYR A 66 2.09 -14.72 5.11
N LEU A 67 3.24 -14.05 4.99
CA LEU A 67 3.56 -13.27 3.79
C LEU A 67 3.66 -14.16 2.54
N HIS A 68 4.18 -15.37 2.69
CA HIS A 68 4.25 -16.33 1.61
C HIS A 68 2.86 -16.72 1.11
N TYR A 69 1.96 -17.11 2.02
CA TYR A 69 0.58 -17.48 1.66
C TYR A 69 -0.23 -16.28 1.17
N TYR A 70 -0.03 -15.11 1.74
CA TYR A 70 -0.63 -13.87 1.25
C TYR A 70 -0.26 -13.60 -0.22
N ALA A 71 1.01 -13.77 -0.59
CA ALA A 71 1.50 -13.56 -1.94
C ALA A 71 1.04 -14.63 -2.96
N GLN A 72 0.39 -15.71 -2.50
CA GLN A 72 -0.30 -16.64 -3.41
C GLN A 72 -1.69 -16.13 -3.82
N GLN A 73 -2.28 -15.21 -3.04
CA GLN A 73 -3.63 -14.68 -3.28
C GLN A 73 -3.60 -13.29 -3.92
N PHE A 74 -2.59 -12.48 -3.59
CA PHE A 74 -2.45 -11.10 -4.03
C PHE A 74 -1.09 -10.88 -4.70
N ASN A 75 -1.03 -9.91 -5.62
CA ASN A 75 0.21 -9.53 -6.31
C ASN A 75 0.83 -8.24 -5.75
N SER A 76 0.23 -7.65 -4.71
CA SER A 76 0.79 -6.49 -4.04
C SER A 76 0.41 -6.38 -2.57
N LEU A 77 1.11 -5.51 -1.85
CA LEU A 77 0.89 -5.24 -0.43
C LEU A 77 1.17 -3.76 -0.12
N GLU A 78 0.21 -3.08 0.49
CA GLU A 78 0.47 -1.79 1.15
C GLU A 78 1.21 -2.06 2.46
N LEU A 79 2.46 -1.62 2.53
CA LEU A 79 3.38 -1.94 3.62
C LEU A 79 3.42 -0.80 4.63
N ASN A 80 2.65 -0.98 5.72
CA ASN A 80 2.54 -0.03 6.81
C ASN A 80 3.76 0.00 7.74
N THR A 81 4.58 -1.05 7.79
CA THR A 81 5.72 -1.13 8.73
C THR A 81 6.69 0.03 8.56
N THR A 82 6.95 0.45 7.32
CA THR A 82 7.88 1.55 6.99
C THR A 82 7.40 2.91 7.49
N HIS A 83 6.10 3.05 7.73
CA HIS A 83 5.55 4.26 8.34
C HIS A 83 6.08 4.48 9.75
N TYR A 84 6.23 3.40 10.53
CA TYR A 84 6.64 3.50 11.93
C TYR A 84 8.14 3.36 12.13
N ARG A 85 8.82 2.59 11.28
CA ARG A 85 10.27 2.36 11.36
C ARG A 85 10.85 1.93 10.01
N ILE A 86 12.08 2.30 9.75
CA ILE A 86 12.83 1.75 8.62
C ILE A 86 13.32 0.35 9.00
N PRO A 87 12.91 -0.73 8.30
CA PRO A 87 13.38 -2.08 8.58
C PRO A 87 14.85 -2.24 8.18
N ASP A 88 15.54 -3.16 8.85
CA ASP A 88 16.91 -3.50 8.46
C ASP A 88 16.96 -4.28 7.13
N ALA A 89 18.12 -4.26 6.48
CA ALA A 89 18.30 -4.93 5.20
C ALA A 89 18.02 -6.45 5.25
N PRO A 90 18.40 -7.20 6.31
CA PRO A 90 18.01 -8.61 6.45
C PRO A 90 16.50 -8.84 6.46
N THR A 91 15.72 -7.97 7.11
CA THR A 91 14.25 -8.08 7.14
C THR A 91 13.65 -7.85 5.75
N VAL A 92 14.11 -6.82 5.04
CA VAL A 92 13.65 -6.56 3.66
C VAL A 92 13.99 -7.74 2.73
N ARG A 93 15.19 -8.33 2.87
CA ARG A 93 15.58 -9.52 2.09
C ARG A 93 14.65 -10.71 2.36
N ARG A 94 14.33 -10.99 3.63
CA ARG A 94 13.38 -12.05 3.99
C ARG A 94 11.99 -11.83 3.40
N TRP A 95 11.49 -10.58 3.42
CA TRP A 95 10.19 -10.28 2.80
C TRP A 95 10.19 -10.50 1.29
N ARG A 96 11.26 -10.07 0.61
CA ARG A 96 11.44 -10.32 -0.83
C ARG A 96 11.49 -11.81 -1.13
N GLU A 97 12.19 -12.60 -0.33
CA GLU A 97 12.32 -14.06 -0.51
C GLU A 97 11.02 -14.83 -0.24
N ALA A 98 10.12 -14.26 0.57
CA ALA A 98 8.84 -14.89 0.87
C ALA A 98 7.82 -14.80 -0.28
N VAL A 99 7.99 -13.88 -1.23
CA VAL A 99 7.00 -13.59 -2.28
C VAL A 99 7.46 -14.02 -3.67
N GLY A 100 6.50 -14.22 -4.58
CA GLY A 100 6.76 -14.61 -5.96
C GLY A 100 7.33 -13.48 -6.85
N PRO A 101 7.87 -13.82 -8.03
CA PRO A 101 8.34 -12.84 -9.00
C PRO A 101 7.20 -11.90 -9.42
N GLY A 102 7.51 -10.61 -9.55
CA GLY A 102 6.53 -9.59 -9.97
C GLY A 102 5.65 -9.05 -8.84
N PHE A 103 5.71 -9.61 -7.63
CA PHE A 103 5.02 -9.05 -6.46
C PHE A 103 5.51 -7.64 -6.13
N ARG A 104 4.60 -6.72 -5.81
CA ARG A 104 4.93 -5.32 -5.51
C ARG A 104 4.61 -4.94 -4.08
N PHE A 105 5.62 -4.45 -3.37
CA PHE A 105 5.41 -3.77 -2.09
C PHE A 105 5.18 -2.28 -2.33
N CYS A 106 4.21 -1.70 -1.65
CA CYS A 106 3.92 -0.27 -1.63
C CYS A 106 4.18 0.26 -0.21
N PRO A 107 5.44 0.59 0.15
CA PRO A 107 5.79 1.09 1.47
C PRO A 107 5.23 2.49 1.71
N LYS A 108 4.62 2.70 2.88
CA LYS A 108 4.27 4.05 3.32
C LYS A 108 5.52 4.85 3.64
N LEU A 109 5.47 6.14 3.37
CA LEU A 109 6.49 7.08 3.84
C LEU A 109 6.59 7.02 5.37
N PRO A 110 7.81 7.07 5.93
CA PRO A 110 8.02 7.21 7.37
C PRO A 110 7.17 8.35 7.95
N ARG A 111 6.67 8.14 9.17
CA ARG A 111 5.88 9.14 9.92
C ARG A 111 6.70 10.41 10.17
N SER A 112 7.99 10.26 10.43
CA SER A 112 8.94 11.37 10.58
C SER A 112 8.99 12.27 9.35
N ILE A 113 8.81 11.72 8.15
CA ILE A 113 8.80 12.45 6.90
C ILE A 113 7.40 13.02 6.63
N SER A 114 6.37 12.18 6.70
CA SER A 114 5.01 12.52 6.23
C SER A 114 4.17 13.34 7.21
N HIS A 115 4.30 13.11 8.51
CA HIS A 115 3.44 13.73 9.53
C HIS A 115 4.20 14.67 10.46
N GLU A 116 5.44 14.32 10.84
CA GLU A 116 6.20 15.15 11.78
C GLU A 116 6.88 16.33 11.07
N ARG A 117 7.32 16.12 9.83
CA ARG A 117 7.95 17.17 9.01
C ARG A 117 7.13 17.61 7.80
N GLU A 118 5.98 16.98 7.55
CA GLU A 118 5.06 17.34 6.46
C GLU A 118 5.75 17.49 5.09
N LEU A 119 6.75 16.63 4.83
CA LEU A 119 7.58 16.63 3.61
C LEU A 119 8.61 17.79 3.50
N TYR A 120 8.82 18.58 4.55
CA TYR A 120 9.79 19.68 4.58
C TYR A 120 11.09 19.30 5.30
N ASN A 121 12.24 19.68 4.73
CA ASN A 121 13.57 19.52 5.35
C ASN A 121 13.87 18.08 5.80
N THR A 122 13.58 17.08 4.97
CA THR A 122 13.71 15.66 5.31
C THR A 122 15.00 15.01 4.83
N ASP A 123 15.90 15.75 4.17
CA ASP A 123 17.10 15.20 3.50
C ASP A 123 18.14 14.60 4.47
N ALA A 124 18.06 14.96 5.76
CA ALA A 124 19.01 14.55 6.79
C ALA A 124 18.48 13.41 7.71
N LEU A 125 17.31 12.83 7.39
CA LEU A 125 16.72 11.68 8.09
C LEU A 125 17.22 10.36 7.50
#